data_AF-A0A6J1W2P5-F1
#
_entry.id   AF-A0A6J1W2P5-F1
#
_cell.length_a   1.000
_cell.length_b   1.000
_cell.length_c   1.000
_cell.angle_alpha   90.00
_cell.angle_beta   90.00
_cell.angle_gamma   90.00
#
_symmetry.space_group_name_H-M   'P 1'
#
loop_
_entity.id
_entity.type
_entity.pdbx_description
1 polymer ?
#
loop_
_entity_poly.entity_id
_entity_poly.type
_entity_poly.pdbx_seq_one_letter_code
_entity_poly.pdbx_strand_id
1 'polypeptide(L)'
;MKLSLIFHGASPDCFRPQKKTEFKITSECNLGEIILLRLQREDLREDQQDSLYCDFVVVTSAEEVAYHFPCYQWIEHPWPIELREGTAKTPSMDHLPRLQQHRKEELKQRQQIFRWVQFRGCPEALTGKGTGPPKIKIETQHCKKESVFLAVVAILTFLTNTGLSDAASLNPGSQKSK
;
A
#
# COMPACT_ATOMS: atom_id res chain seq x y z
N MET A 1 -16.98 20.50 -18.37
CA MET A 1 -16.56 19.08 -18.26
C MET A 1 -17.26 18.42 -17.07
N LYS A 2 -17.62 17.13 -17.15
CA LYS A 2 -18.09 16.33 -16.01
C LYS A 2 -16.98 15.33 -15.68
N LEU A 3 -16.15 15.62 -14.67
CA LEU A 3 -15.27 14.61 -14.10
C LEU A 3 -16.15 13.71 -13.22
N SER A 4 -16.22 12.42 -13.51
CA SER A 4 -16.82 11.42 -12.62
C SER A 4 -15.71 10.66 -11.91
N LEU A 5 -15.36 11.05 -10.68
CA LEU A 5 -14.33 10.35 -9.89
C LEU A 5 -14.94 9.17 -9.17
N ILE A 6 -14.43 7.97 -9.43
CA ILE A 6 -14.84 6.75 -8.74
C ILE A 6 -13.76 6.34 -7.74
N PHE A 7 -14.10 6.34 -6.45
CA PHE A 7 -13.22 5.81 -5.41
C PHE A 7 -13.76 4.48 -4.89
N HIS A 8 -12.85 3.55 -4.64
CA HIS A 8 -13.09 2.37 -3.82
C HIS A 8 -12.21 2.50 -2.57
N GLY A 9 -12.82 2.64 -1.40
CA GLY A 9 -12.09 2.84 -0.15
C GLY A 9 -12.97 2.79 1.10
N ALA A 10 -12.34 2.71 2.27
CA ALA A 10 -13.00 2.64 3.58
C ALA A 10 -12.73 3.93 4.39
N SER A 11 -13.79 4.66 4.75
CA SER A 11 -13.83 5.83 5.63
C SER A 11 -15.21 5.89 6.32
N PRO A 12 -15.31 6.46 7.55
CA PRO A 12 -16.54 6.40 8.34
C PRO A 12 -17.73 7.16 7.74
N ASP A 13 -17.51 8.31 7.08
CA ASP A 13 -18.61 9.26 6.83
C ASP A 13 -19.07 9.39 5.36
N CYS A 14 -18.25 9.01 4.37
CA CYS A 14 -18.66 9.08 2.95
C CYS A 14 -18.14 7.95 2.03
N PHE A 15 -17.09 7.23 2.41
CA PHE A 15 -16.55 6.10 1.63
C PHE A 15 -16.76 4.79 2.38
N ARG A 16 -17.91 4.14 2.22
CA ARG A 16 -18.07 2.81 2.82
C ARG A 16 -17.06 1.83 2.20
N PRO A 17 -16.46 0.92 2.99
CA PRO A 17 -15.57 -0.11 2.47
C PRO A 17 -16.20 -0.79 1.25
N GLN A 18 -15.41 -0.94 0.17
CA GLN A 18 -15.84 -1.59 -1.08
C GLN A 18 -17.00 -0.89 -1.83
N LYS A 19 -17.35 0.36 -1.47
CA LYS A 19 -18.35 1.14 -2.18
C LYS A 19 -17.69 2.06 -3.20
N LYS A 20 -18.20 1.97 -4.43
CA LYS A 20 -17.95 2.93 -5.50
C LYS A 20 -18.67 4.25 -5.19
N THR A 21 -17.93 5.34 -5.07
CA THR A 21 -18.49 6.70 -4.92
C THR A 21 -18.17 7.53 -6.14
N GLU A 22 -19.19 8.15 -6.77
CA GLU A 22 -19.04 9.01 -7.96
C GLU A 22 -19.20 10.49 -7.59
N PHE A 23 -18.26 11.33 -8.02
CA PHE A 23 -18.35 12.80 -7.87
C PHE A 23 -18.38 13.47 -9.22
N LYS A 24 -19.27 14.45 -9.42
CA LYS A 24 -19.32 15.30 -10.62
C LYS A 24 -18.54 16.61 -10.37
N ILE A 25 -17.42 16.80 -11.06
CA ILE A 25 -16.62 18.04 -10.99
C ILE A 25 -16.72 18.80 -12.30
N THR A 26 -16.89 20.12 -12.20
CA THR A 26 -16.86 21.06 -13.33
C THR A 26 -15.52 21.78 -13.38
N SER A 27 -14.93 21.87 -14.56
CA SER A 27 -13.74 22.68 -14.82
C SER A 27 -14.11 23.87 -15.72
N GLU A 28 -13.51 25.02 -15.44
CA GLU A 28 -13.69 26.29 -16.18
C GLU A 28 -12.93 26.30 -17.52
N CYS A 29 -11.95 25.41 -17.69
CA CYS A 29 -11.12 25.33 -18.88
C CYS A 29 -11.02 23.89 -19.41
N ASN A 30 -10.64 23.75 -20.70
CA ASN A 30 -10.33 22.45 -21.27
C ASN A 30 -8.92 22.04 -20.79
N LEU A 31 -8.84 20.93 -20.05
CA LEU A 31 -7.59 20.40 -19.49
C LEU A 31 -6.78 19.56 -20.49
N GLY A 32 -7.34 19.25 -21.66
CA GLY A 32 -6.75 18.36 -22.65
C GLY A 32 -6.62 16.92 -22.15
N GLU A 33 -5.54 16.26 -22.56
CA GLU A 33 -5.20 14.90 -22.11
C GLU A 33 -4.80 14.90 -20.63
N ILE A 34 -5.47 14.08 -19.82
CA ILE A 34 -5.23 14.02 -18.38
C ILE A 34 -4.12 13.01 -18.10
N ILE A 35 -2.93 13.53 -17.79
CA ILE A 35 -1.71 12.72 -17.61
C ILE A 35 -1.39 12.34 -16.16
N LEU A 36 -1.82 13.17 -15.21
CA LEU A 36 -1.56 13.03 -13.77
C LEU A 36 -2.80 13.43 -12.98
N LEU A 37 -3.04 12.73 -11.88
CA LEU A 37 -4.11 13.00 -10.93
C LEU A 37 -3.51 13.20 -9.54
N ARG A 38 -3.66 14.39 -8.97
CA ARG A 38 -3.23 14.67 -7.60
C ARG A 38 -4.42 14.48 -6.65
N LEU A 39 -4.28 13.55 -5.71
CA LEU A 39 -5.26 13.31 -4.64
C LEU A 39 -4.67 13.80 -3.33
N GLN A 40 -5.47 14.55 -2.58
CA GLN A 40 -5.11 15.02 -1.25
C GLN A 40 -6.33 14.85 -0.35
N ARG A 41 -6.08 14.31 0.84
CA ARG A 41 -7.10 14.22 1.88
C ARG A 41 -7.04 15.48 2.73
N GLU A 42 -8.17 16.15 2.85
CA GLU A 42 -8.37 17.24 3.79
C GLU A 42 -9.18 16.69 4.96
N ASP A 43 -8.58 16.71 6.16
CA ASP A 43 -9.25 16.21 7.36
C ASP A 43 -10.17 17.33 7.87
N LEU A 44 -11.48 17.04 7.96
CA LEU A 44 -12.46 18.00 8.46
C LEU A 44 -12.35 18.20 9.99
N ARG A 45 -11.72 17.26 10.70
CA ARG A 45 -11.54 17.25 12.16
C ARG A 45 -10.21 16.56 12.51
N GLU A 46 -9.47 17.11 13.47
CA GLU A 46 -8.13 16.62 13.89
C GLU A 46 -8.15 15.23 14.54
N ASP A 47 -9.31 14.74 14.97
CA ASP A 47 -9.50 13.45 15.65
C ASP A 47 -9.74 12.27 14.69
N GLN A 48 -10.01 12.52 13.40
CA GLN A 48 -10.24 11.48 12.39
C GLN A 48 -9.01 11.27 11.50
N GLN A 49 -7.97 10.68 12.07
CA GLN A 49 -6.75 10.32 11.33
C GLN A 49 -6.81 8.92 10.71
N ASP A 50 -7.97 8.48 10.24
CA ASP A 50 -8.12 7.15 9.64
C ASP A 50 -7.46 7.11 8.26
N SER A 51 -6.50 6.21 8.03
CA SER A 51 -5.88 6.01 6.72
C SER A 51 -6.90 5.46 5.71
N LEU A 52 -7.03 6.07 4.53
CA LEU A 52 -7.97 5.63 3.48
C LEU A 52 -7.24 4.76 2.47
N TYR A 53 -7.61 3.49 2.32
CA TYR A 53 -7.10 2.68 1.21
C TYR A 53 -7.83 3.03 -0.08
N CYS A 54 -7.09 3.28 -1.16
CA CYS A 54 -7.65 3.58 -2.48
C CYS A 54 -7.17 2.56 -3.51
N ASP A 55 -8.10 1.86 -4.17
CA ASP A 55 -7.75 0.88 -5.21
C ASP A 55 -7.33 1.57 -6.51
N PHE A 56 -8.23 2.34 -7.12
CA PHE A 56 -7.99 3.10 -8.33
C PHE A 56 -9.00 4.25 -8.43
N VAL A 57 -8.71 5.20 -9.31
CA VAL A 57 -9.61 6.28 -9.67
C VAL A 57 -9.85 6.27 -11.17
N VAL A 58 -11.10 6.42 -11.58
CA VAL A 58 -11.45 6.63 -13.00
C VAL A 58 -11.87 8.07 -13.16
N VAL A 59 -11.44 8.68 -14.25
CA VAL A 59 -11.77 10.04 -14.64
C VAL A 59 -12.38 10.00 -16.04
N THR A 60 -13.64 10.37 -16.18
CA THR A 60 -14.28 10.54 -17.49
C THR A 60 -14.24 12.01 -17.90
N SER A 61 -13.80 12.32 -19.12
CA SER A 61 -13.80 13.68 -19.66
C SER A 61 -15.18 14.07 -20.22
N ALA A 62 -15.32 15.34 -20.65
CA ALA A 62 -16.54 15.82 -21.32
C ALA A 62 -16.77 15.13 -22.66
N GLU A 63 -15.69 14.66 -23.28
CA GLU A 63 -15.66 13.97 -24.57
C GLU A 63 -15.82 12.45 -24.40
N GLU A 64 -16.29 12.01 -23.22
CA GLU A 64 -16.54 10.61 -22.87
C GLU A 64 -15.28 9.71 -22.89
N VAL A 65 -14.08 10.30 -22.88
CA VAL A 65 -12.82 9.57 -22.75
C VAL A 65 -12.57 9.23 -21.29
N ALA A 66 -12.34 7.95 -21.00
CA ALA A 66 -12.03 7.46 -19.67
C ALA A 66 -10.51 7.32 -19.47
N TYR A 67 -10.01 7.93 -18.39
CA TYR A 67 -8.62 7.85 -17.93
C TYR A 67 -8.58 7.06 -16.63
N HIS A 68 -7.70 6.07 -16.55
CA HIS A 68 -7.60 5.17 -15.40
C HIS A 68 -6.36 5.50 -14.58
N PHE A 69 -6.50 5.72 -13.28
CA PHE A 69 -5.42 6.05 -12.35
C PHE A 69 -5.33 4.96 -11.27
N PRO A 70 -4.50 3.92 -11.46
CA PRO A 70 -4.29 2.92 -10.43
C PRO A 70 -3.61 3.55 -9.20
N CYS A 71 -4.08 3.19 -8.00
CA CYS A 71 -3.59 3.76 -6.75
C CYS A 71 -3.00 2.67 -5.83
N TYR A 72 -3.80 1.66 -5.49
CA TYR A 72 -3.49 0.50 -4.65
C TYR A 72 -2.67 0.80 -3.38
N GLN A 73 -2.88 1.98 -2.78
CA GLN A 73 -2.10 2.46 -1.64
C GLN A 73 -2.98 3.21 -0.64
N TRP A 74 -2.45 3.37 0.58
CA TRP A 74 -3.07 4.16 1.63
C TRP A 74 -2.85 5.66 1.37
N ILE A 75 -3.92 6.44 1.48
CA ILE A 75 -3.93 7.89 1.44
C ILE A 75 -3.96 8.38 2.87
N GLU A 76 -2.86 9.01 3.28
CA GLU A 76 -2.66 9.54 4.62
C GLU A 76 -2.60 11.08 4.58
N HIS A 77 -3.29 11.74 5.50
CA HIS A 77 -3.12 13.18 5.71
C HIS A 77 -1.76 13.49 6.35
N PRO A 78 -1.13 14.64 6.06
CA PRO A 78 -1.54 15.71 5.12
C PRO A 78 -0.98 15.53 3.71
N TRP A 79 -0.39 14.38 3.41
CA TRP A 79 0.48 14.25 2.24
C TRP A 79 -0.33 13.97 0.96
N PRO A 80 -0.21 14.83 -0.07
CA PRO A 80 -0.79 14.51 -1.36
C PRO A 80 -0.07 13.32 -2.02
N ILE A 81 -0.82 12.59 -2.84
CA ILE A 81 -0.30 11.60 -3.76
C ILE A 81 -0.56 12.05 -5.20
N GLU A 82 0.40 11.81 -6.08
CA GLU A 82 0.25 12.07 -7.52
C GLU A 82 0.26 10.74 -8.25
N LEU A 83 -0.88 10.40 -8.86
CA LEU A 83 -1.09 9.19 -9.63
C LEU A 83 -0.88 9.48 -11.11
N ARG A 84 -0.29 8.51 -11.80
CA ARG A 84 -0.14 8.51 -13.26
C ARG A 84 -1.25 7.70 -13.90
N GLU A 85 -1.60 8.07 -15.14
CA GLU A 85 -2.49 7.25 -15.97
C GLU A 85 -1.93 5.82 -16.12
N GLY A 86 -2.81 4.83 -16.09
CA GLY A 86 -2.52 3.42 -15.87
C GLY A 86 -1.87 2.70 -17.06
N THR A 87 -1.75 3.34 -18.21
CA THR A 87 -0.98 2.79 -19.33
C THR A 87 0.48 2.62 -18.92
N ALA A 88 1.00 1.39 -19.03
CA ALA A 88 2.40 1.12 -18.75
C ALA A 88 3.31 1.90 -19.70
N LYS A 89 4.26 2.66 -19.15
CA LYS A 89 5.22 3.48 -19.91
C LYS A 89 6.64 3.27 -19.40
N THR A 90 7.58 3.12 -20.32
CA THR A 90 9.02 3.07 -20.04
C THR A 90 9.62 4.48 -19.97
N PRO A 91 10.87 4.63 -19.47
CA PRO A 91 11.61 5.89 -19.53
C PRO A 91 11.63 6.58 -20.89
N SER A 92 11.76 5.81 -21.98
CA SER A 92 11.81 6.34 -23.34
C SER A 92 10.46 6.83 -23.87
N MET A 93 9.34 6.36 -23.30
CA MET A 93 7.99 6.76 -23.70
C MET A 93 7.52 8.04 -22.98
N ASP A 94 8.28 8.55 -22.02
CA ASP A 94 7.95 9.79 -21.32
C ASP A 94 8.52 10.99 -22.07
N HIS A 95 7.73 11.54 -22.99
CA HIS A 95 8.13 12.70 -23.78
C HIS A 95 7.90 14.02 -23.03
N LEU A 96 6.94 14.04 -22.08
CA LEU A 96 6.62 15.24 -21.32
C LEU A 96 7.59 15.42 -20.14
N PRO A 97 8.25 16.59 -20.00
CA PRO A 97 9.16 16.86 -18.87
C PRO A 97 8.50 16.64 -17.50
N ARG A 98 7.20 16.94 -17.38
CA ARG A 98 6.43 16.73 -16.15
C ARG A 98 6.36 15.25 -15.74
N LEU A 99 6.18 14.34 -16.69
CA LEU A 99 6.13 12.89 -16.44
C LEU A 99 7.52 12.35 -16.08
N GLN A 100 8.56 12.84 -16.76
CA GLN A 100 9.95 12.48 -16.44
C GLN A 100 10.32 12.92 -15.01
N GLN A 101 9.92 14.13 -14.62
CA GLN A 101 10.14 14.65 -13.27
C GLN A 101 9.38 13.83 -12.22
N HIS A 102 8.10 13.53 -12.48
CA HIS A 102 7.27 12.69 -11.60
C HIS A 102 7.93 11.33 -11.35
N ARG A 103 8.40 10.63 -12.41
CA ARG A 103 9.12 9.36 -12.25
C ARG A 103 10.41 9.49 -11.44
N LYS A 104 11.22 10.54 -11.67
CA LYS A 104 12.47 10.76 -10.94
C LYS A 104 12.21 10.98 -9.45
N GLU A 105 11.20 11.76 -9.11
CA GLU A 105 10.85 12.03 -7.72
C GLU A 105 10.26 10.79 -7.03
N GLU A 106 9.41 10.02 -7.72
CA GLU A 106 8.90 8.76 -7.19
C GLU A 106 10.05 7.78 -6.89
N LEU A 107 10.97 7.57 -7.84
CA LEU A 107 12.12 6.68 -7.64
C LEU A 107 13.00 7.11 -6.47
N LYS A 108 13.26 8.42 -6.35
CA LYS A 108 14.04 8.99 -5.24
C LYS A 108 13.36 8.71 -3.90
N GLN A 109 12.04 8.93 -3.80
CA GLN A 109 11.27 8.64 -2.59
C GLN A 109 11.30 7.14 -2.25
N ARG A 110 11.11 6.26 -3.25
CA ARG A 110 11.14 4.81 -3.04
C ARG A 110 12.50 4.32 -2.58
N GLN A 111 13.60 4.83 -3.14
CA GLN A 111 14.96 4.47 -2.72
C GLN A 111 15.27 4.93 -1.29
N GLN A 112 14.67 6.02 -0.83
CA GLN A 112 14.80 6.46 0.56
C GLN A 112 14.03 5.55 1.53
N ILE A 113 12.87 5.03 1.11
CA ILE A 113 12.03 4.14 1.90
C ILE A 113 12.58 2.71 1.94
N PHE A 114 12.88 2.14 0.77
CA PHE A 114 13.37 0.77 0.60
C PHE A 114 14.89 0.75 0.49
N ARG A 115 15.56 0.65 1.63
CA ARG A 115 17.02 0.49 1.69
C ARG A 115 17.42 -0.94 2.02
N TRP A 116 18.49 -1.39 1.41
CA TRP A 116 19.12 -2.67 1.68
C TRP A 116 19.96 -2.61 2.96
N VAL A 117 19.98 -3.69 3.72
CA VAL A 117 20.79 -3.90 4.92
C VAL A 117 21.48 -5.24 4.83
N GLN A 118 22.79 -5.22 5.05
CA GLN A 118 23.59 -6.43 5.14
C GLN A 118 23.39 -7.10 6.51
N PHE A 119 22.98 -8.36 6.49
CA PHE A 119 22.81 -9.16 7.71
C PHE A 119 23.77 -10.35 7.70
N ARG A 120 24.80 -10.31 8.56
CA ARG A 120 25.72 -11.41 8.95
C ARG A 120 25.80 -12.61 7.98
N GLY A 121 26.32 -12.39 6.77
CA GLY A 121 26.57 -13.46 5.78
C GLY A 121 25.36 -13.94 4.97
N CYS A 122 24.19 -13.35 5.18
CA CYS A 122 22.97 -13.54 4.40
C CYS A 122 22.96 -12.58 3.18
N PRO A 123 22.22 -12.89 2.09
CA PRO A 123 21.89 -11.90 1.07
C PRO A 123 21.28 -10.63 1.69
N GLU A 124 21.49 -9.49 1.04
CA GLU A 124 20.96 -8.21 1.51
C GLU A 124 19.45 -8.28 1.73
N ALA A 125 19.00 -7.75 2.87
CA ALA A 125 17.60 -7.73 3.28
C ALA A 125 17.06 -6.30 3.28
N LEU A 126 15.73 -6.14 3.17
CA LEU A 126 15.11 -4.82 3.28
C LEU A 126 15.17 -4.31 4.71
N THR A 127 15.48 -3.02 4.89
CA THR A 127 15.42 -2.36 6.19
C THR A 127 13.97 -2.09 6.59
N GLY A 128 13.59 -2.51 7.81
CA GLY A 128 12.29 -2.14 8.40
C GLY A 128 12.26 -0.73 9.01
N LYS A 129 13.37 0.04 8.91
CA LYS A 129 13.55 1.36 9.55
C LYS A 129 13.62 2.50 8.52
N GLY A 130 12.66 2.56 7.59
CA GLY A 130 12.49 3.74 6.75
C GLY A 130 11.93 4.90 7.58
N THR A 131 12.69 5.97 7.79
CA THR A 131 12.23 7.22 8.45
C THR A 131 11.60 8.20 7.45
N GLY A 132 10.80 7.68 6.51
CA GLY A 132 10.05 8.48 5.53
C GLY A 132 8.56 8.43 5.84
N PRO A 133 7.74 9.37 5.31
CA PRO A 133 6.30 9.29 5.44
C PRO A 133 5.83 7.90 4.94
N PRO A 134 4.98 7.18 5.69
CA PRO A 134 4.71 5.77 5.44
C PRO A 134 3.76 5.58 4.25
N LYS A 135 4.23 5.85 3.04
CA LYS A 135 3.38 5.72 1.83
C LYS A 135 3.13 4.26 1.42
N ILE A 136 3.97 3.33 1.84
CA ILE A 136 3.79 1.91 1.52
C ILE A 136 3.94 1.09 2.78
N LYS A 137 2.84 0.96 3.52
CA LYS A 137 2.63 -0.19 4.39
C LYS A 137 2.63 -1.44 3.50
N ILE A 138 3.79 -2.07 3.32
CA ILE A 138 3.90 -3.51 3.02
C ILE A 138 3.51 -4.33 4.27
N GLU A 139 2.53 -3.82 5.02
CA GLU A 139 1.90 -4.58 6.06
C GLU A 139 0.97 -5.56 5.37
N THR A 140 1.21 -6.84 5.63
CA THR A 140 0.23 -7.89 5.38
C THR A 140 -1.12 -7.40 5.88
N GLN A 141 -2.15 -7.46 5.01
CA GLN A 141 -3.50 -7.02 5.34
C GLN A 141 -3.87 -7.55 6.73
N HIS A 142 -4.43 -6.67 7.57
CA HIS A 142 -4.71 -6.90 8.99
C HIS A 142 -5.33 -8.30 9.26
N CYS A 143 -6.26 -8.74 8.40
CA CYS A 143 -6.88 -10.07 8.44
C CYS A 143 -5.86 -11.25 8.40
N LYS A 144 -4.79 -11.15 7.61
CA LYS A 144 -3.76 -12.19 7.54
C LYS A 144 -2.86 -12.20 8.78
N LYS A 145 -2.57 -11.02 9.35
CA LYS A 145 -1.74 -10.91 10.57
C LYS A 145 -2.45 -11.53 11.78
N GLU A 146 -3.73 -11.21 11.97
CA GLU A 146 -4.54 -11.77 13.05
C GLU A 146 -4.69 -13.29 12.90
N SER A 147 -4.94 -13.78 11.69
CA SER A 147 -5.06 -15.22 11.43
C SER A 147 -3.76 -15.98 11.77
N VAL A 148 -2.60 -15.46 11.37
CA VAL A 148 -1.29 -16.07 11.72
C VAL A 148 -1.05 -16.01 13.22
N PHE A 149 -1.36 -14.88 13.87
CA PHE A 149 -1.20 -14.73 15.31
C PHE A 149 -2.06 -15.72 16.09
N LEU A 150 -3.35 -15.82 15.75
CA LEU A 150 -4.27 -16.77 16.36
C LEU A 150 -3.84 -18.21 16.14
N ALA A 151 -3.34 -18.55 14.94
CA ALA A 151 -2.81 -19.88 14.65
C ALA A 151 -1.58 -20.20 15.51
N VAL A 152 -0.63 -19.27 15.65
CA VAL A 152 0.56 -19.44 16.49
C VAL A 152 0.17 -19.63 17.95
N VAL A 153 -0.73 -18.78 18.48
CA VAL A 153 -1.24 -18.89 19.85
C VAL A 153 -1.91 -20.25 20.06
N ALA A 154 -2.80 -20.68 19.15
CA ALA A 154 -3.47 -21.97 19.26
C ALA A 154 -2.48 -23.16 19.26
N ILE A 155 -1.45 -23.12 18.42
CA ILE A 155 -0.41 -24.16 18.37
C ILE A 155 0.39 -24.17 19.68
N LEU A 156 0.82 -23.02 20.17
CA LEU A 156 1.55 -22.92 21.44
C LEU A 156 0.70 -23.44 22.61
N THR A 157 -0.56 -23.03 22.71
CA THR A 157 -1.48 -23.53 23.74
C THR A 157 -1.70 -25.04 23.64
N PHE A 158 -1.81 -25.58 22.43
CA PHE A 158 -1.90 -27.03 22.21
C PHE A 158 -0.63 -27.75 22.69
N LEU A 159 0.55 -27.26 22.32
CA LEU A 159 1.83 -27.85 22.69
C LEU A 159 2.10 -27.80 24.21
N THR A 160 1.72 -26.71 24.87
CA THR A 160 1.84 -26.58 26.34
C THR A 160 0.85 -27.49 27.07
N ASN A 161 -0.40 -27.58 26.59
CA ASN A 161 -1.43 -28.41 27.23
C ASN A 161 -1.20 -29.91 27.03
N THR A 162 -0.54 -30.30 25.94
CA THR A 162 -0.17 -31.69 25.66
C THR A 162 1.19 -32.08 26.25
N GLY A 163 1.91 -31.14 26.88
CA GLY A 163 3.23 -31.36 27.47
C GLY A 163 4.34 -31.60 26.45
N LEU A 164 4.09 -31.37 25.15
CA LEU A 164 5.09 -31.53 24.09
C LEU A 164 6.12 -30.39 24.05
N SER A 165 5.86 -29.25 24.70
CA SER A 165 6.80 -28.12 24.74
C SER A 165 8.08 -28.40 25.55
N ASP A 166 8.01 -29.32 26.52
CA ASP A 166 9.09 -29.57 27.48
C ASP A 166 9.85 -30.87 27.21
N ALA A 167 9.61 -31.51 26.06
CA ALA A 167 10.27 -32.75 25.66
C ALA A 167 11.72 -32.50 25.20
N ALA A 168 12.57 -32.00 26.10
CA ALA A 168 14.01 -31.98 25.93
C ALA A 168 14.60 -33.35 26.32
N SER A 169 15.04 -34.09 25.29
CA SER A 169 15.95 -35.25 25.31
C SER A 169 15.43 -36.60 25.83
N LEU A 170 15.11 -37.49 24.89
CA LEU A 170 15.41 -38.93 25.01
C LEU A 170 16.02 -39.38 23.68
N ASN A 171 17.36 -39.39 23.59
CA ASN A 171 18.09 -40.20 22.61
C ASN A 171 18.26 -41.60 23.21
N PRO A 172 17.60 -42.66 22.71
CA PRO A 172 17.89 -44.03 23.13
C PRO A 172 19.01 -44.57 22.22
N GLY A 173 20.27 -44.39 22.62
CA GLY A 173 21.40 -44.79 21.77
C GLY A 173 22.72 -45.00 22.52
N SER A 174 22.79 -46.05 23.34
CA SER A 174 23.96 -46.95 23.48
C SER A 174 23.86 -47.76 24.78
N GLN A 175 23.36 -48.99 24.68
CA GLN A 175 23.74 -50.03 25.63
C GLN A 175 25.19 -50.41 25.36
N LYS A 176 26.12 -50.08 26.27
CA LYS A 176 27.41 -50.77 26.33
C LYS A 176 27.19 -52.12 27.01
N SER A 177 27.29 -53.20 26.24
CA SER A 177 27.44 -54.56 26.78
C SER A 177 28.90 -54.82 27.12
N LYS A 178 29.09 -55.53 28.23
CA LYS A 178 30.28 -56.11 28.89
C LYS A 178 31.61 -56.09 28.14
#